data_AF-A0A0G4ME94-F1
#
_entry.id   AF-A0A0G4ME94-F1
#
_cell.length_a   1.000
_cell.length_b   1.000
_cell.length_c   1.000
_cell.angle_alpha   90.00
_cell.angle_beta   90.00
_cell.angle_gamma   90.00
#
_symmetry.space_group_name_H-M   'P 1'
#
loop_
_entity.id
_entity.type
_entity.pdbx_description
1 polymer ?
#
loop_
_entity_poly.entity_id
_entity_poly.type
_entity_poly.pdbx_seq_one_letter_code
_entity_poly.pdbx_strand_id
1 'polypeptide(L)'
;FESAGVDDPILVQLILGAVNVVTTFYGLYVVEKYGRRWPLFIGGLWQAAWLCVFASIGVAQPPDNNSTTGIVMIVSACMFIASFAGTWGPICWVVIGETFPVRTRAKQASLATAGNWLGNFMIAFLSP
;
A
#
# COMPACT_ATOMS: atom_id res chain seq x y z
N PHE A 1 15.21 11.12 5.42
CA PHE A 1 14.21 12.19 5.67
C PHE A 1 14.86 13.55 5.95
N GLU A 2 16.12 13.59 6.36
CA GLU A 2 16.90 14.84 6.49
C GLU A 2 17.46 15.37 5.16
N SER A 3 17.76 14.48 4.20
CA SER A 3 18.31 14.84 2.88
C SER A 3 17.29 15.43 1.87
N ALA A 4 16.03 15.59 2.27
CA ALA A 4 14.92 15.97 1.37
C ALA A 4 14.44 17.43 1.53
N GLY A 5 15.01 18.22 2.46
CA GLY A 5 14.65 19.64 2.61
C GLY A 5 13.17 19.86 2.96
N VAL A 6 12.62 19.03 3.85
CA VAL A 6 11.21 19.12 4.25
C VAL A 6 11.10 20.07 5.45
N ASP A 7 10.56 21.26 5.22
CA ASP A 7 10.35 22.30 6.25
C ASP A 7 9.36 21.89 7.37
N ASP A 8 8.59 20.80 7.24
CA ASP A 8 7.87 20.20 8.37
C ASP A 8 7.42 18.75 8.06
N PRO A 9 8.06 17.72 8.62
CA PRO A 9 7.70 16.31 8.41
C PRO A 9 6.23 16.01 8.75
N ILE A 10 5.65 16.78 9.68
CA ILE A 10 4.26 16.68 10.12
C ILE A 10 3.30 17.11 9.00
N LEU A 11 3.62 18.18 8.26
CA LEU A 11 2.78 18.66 7.17
C LEU A 11 2.72 17.64 6.03
N VAL A 12 3.86 17.02 5.71
CA VAL A 12 3.93 15.94 4.72
C VAL A 12 3.10 14.74 5.16
N GLN A 13 3.24 14.27 6.40
CA GLN A 13 2.40 13.19 6.92
C GLN A 13 0.90 13.53 6.89
N LEU A 14 0.54 14.79 7.20
CA LEU A 14 -0.84 15.26 7.15
C LEU A 14 -1.41 15.21 5.73
N ILE A 15 -0.66 15.72 4.74
CA ILE A 15 -1.07 15.69 3.33
C ILE A 15 -1.21 14.25 2.85
N LEU A 16 -0.27 13.37 3.19
CA LEU A 16 -0.33 11.96 2.83
C LEU A 16 -1.51 11.24 3.49
N GLY A 17 -1.79 11.55 4.75
CA GLY A 17 -2.97 11.05 5.45
C GLY A 17 -4.26 11.51 4.78
N ALA A 18 -4.36 12.80 4.42
CA ALA A 18 -5.54 13.34 3.74
C ALA A 18 -5.75 12.70 2.36
N VAL A 19 -4.69 12.57 1.56
CA VAL A 19 -4.75 11.90 0.25
C VAL A 19 -5.12 10.42 0.41
N ASN A 20 -4.62 9.74 1.44
CA ASN A 20 -4.97 8.36 1.73
C ASN A 20 -6.48 8.22 2.03
N VAL A 21 -7.05 9.10 2.86
CA VAL A 21 -8.48 9.10 3.17
C VAL A 21 -9.32 9.33 1.92
N VAL A 22 -9.00 10.36 1.12
CA VAL A 22 -9.73 10.67 -0.12
C VAL A 22 -9.65 9.50 -1.11
N THR A 23 -8.46 8.91 -1.27
CA THR A 23 -8.26 7.77 -2.18
C THR A 23 -8.97 6.53 -1.68
N THR A 24 -9.10 6.35 -0.37
CA THR A 24 -9.85 5.23 0.22
C THR A 24 -11.34 5.34 -0.06
N PHE A 25 -11.94 6.53 0.08
CA PHE A 25 -13.35 6.75 -0.29
C PHE A 25 -13.57 6.55 -1.79
N TYR A 26 -12.67 7.07 -2.63
CA TYR A 26 -12.73 6.85 -4.08
C TYR A 26 -12.57 5.37 -4.45
N GLY A 27 -11.64 4.67 -3.80
CA GLY A 27 -11.41 3.24 -3.97
C GLY A 27 -12.66 2.42 -3.62
N LEU A 28 -13.31 2.71 -2.50
CA LEU A 28 -14.57 2.09 -2.12
C LEU A 28 -15.67 2.30 -3.17
N TYR A 29 -15.82 3.53 -3.68
CA TYR A 29 -16.79 3.83 -4.74
C TYR A 29 -16.50 3.05 -6.03
N VAL A 30 -15.23 2.95 -6.44
CA VAL A 30 -14.82 2.18 -7.62
C VAL A 30 -15.07 0.68 -7.43
N VAL A 31 -14.87 0.16 -6.22
CA VAL A 31 -15.10 -1.25 -5.89
C VAL A 31 -16.58 -1.61 -5.93
N GLU A 32 -17.44 -0.76 -5.38
CA GLU A 32 -18.89 -0.96 -5.43
C GLU A 32 -19.41 -0.94 -6.87
N LYS A 33 -18.86 -0.07 -7.73
CA LYS A 33 -19.33 0.13 -9.10
C LYS A 33 -18.80 -0.89 -10.11
N TYR A 34 -17.55 -1.35 -9.97
CA TYR A 34 -16.88 -2.26 -10.91
C TYR A 34 -16.77 -3.72 -10.42
N GLY A 35 -17.29 -4.01 -9.21
CA GLY A 35 -17.26 -5.33 -8.60
C GLY A 35 -15.92 -5.65 -7.91
N ARG A 36 -15.85 -6.79 -7.21
CA ARG A 36 -14.76 -7.10 -6.26
C ARG A 36 -13.45 -7.62 -6.88
N ARG A 37 -13.53 -8.21 -8.08
CA ARG A 37 -12.38 -8.88 -8.74
C ARG A 37 -11.43 -7.93 -9.46
N TRP A 38 -11.97 -6.99 -10.24
CA TRP A 38 -11.19 -6.07 -11.07
C TRP A 38 -10.33 -5.08 -10.27
N PRO A 39 -10.79 -4.52 -9.15
CA PRO A 39 -10.01 -3.60 -8.34
C PRO A 39 -8.77 -4.26 -7.72
N LEU A 40 -8.82 -5.56 -7.39
CA LEU A 40 -7.66 -6.29 -6.87
C LEU A 40 -6.55 -6.44 -7.92
N PHE A 41 -6.92 -6.80 -9.15
CA PHE A 41 -5.97 -6.92 -10.26
C PHE A 41 -5.40 -5.57 -10.69
N ILE A 42 -6.25 -4.54 -10.83
CA ILE A 42 -5.83 -3.19 -11.21
C ILE A 42 -4.96 -2.58 -10.10
N GLY A 43 -5.36 -2.72 -8.83
CA GLY A 43 -4.58 -2.28 -7.69
C GLY A 43 -3.22 -2.98 -7.60
N GLY A 44 -3.18 -4.29 -7.85
CA GLY A 44 -1.94 -5.08 -7.87
C GLY A 44 -0.99 -4.68 -9.01
N LEU A 45 -1.51 -4.47 -10.23
CA LEU A 45 -0.70 -4.00 -11.37
C LEU A 45 -0.15 -2.59 -11.12
N TRP A 46 -0.95 -1.71 -10.54
CA TRP A 46 -0.52 -0.38 -10.15
C TRP A 46 0.58 -0.43 -9.08
N GLN A 47 0.38 -1.23 -8.03
CA GLN A 47 1.38 -1.43 -6.97
C GLN A 47 2.70 -2.01 -7.52
N ALA A 48 2.63 -3.00 -8.41
CA ALA A 48 3.80 -3.57 -9.06
C ALA A 48 4.56 -2.53 -9.89
N ALA A 49 3.86 -1.71 -10.68
CA ALA A 49 4.47 -0.65 -11.46
C ALA A 49 5.23 0.37 -10.58
N TRP A 50 4.62 0.83 -9.48
CA TRP A 50 5.27 1.78 -8.57
C TRP A 50 6.40 1.17 -7.76
N LEU A 51 6.33 -0.12 -7.40
CA LEU A 51 7.44 -0.85 -6.78
C LEU A 51 8.62 -1.01 -7.75
N CYS A 52 8.37 -1.30 -9.03
CA CYS A 52 9.42 -1.36 -10.04
C CYS A 52 10.10 0.00 -10.22
N VAL A 53 9.33 1.09 -10.24
CA VAL A 53 9.86 2.46 -10.29
C VAL A 53 10.72 2.74 -9.04
N PHE A 54 10.21 2.43 -7.85
CA PHE A 54 10.95 2.61 -6.60
C PHE A 54 12.27 1.82 -6.58
N ALA A 55 12.24 0.54 -6.98
CA ALA A 55 13.42 -0.31 -7.04
C ALA A 55 14.43 0.17 -8.09
N SER A 56 13.97 0.58 -9.28
CA SER A 56 14.84 1.07 -10.35
C SER A 56 15.57 2.36 -9.95
N ILE A 57 14.88 3.28 -9.28
CA ILE A 57 15.44 4.55 -8.81
C ILE A 57 16.37 4.31 -7.61
N GLY A 58 16.00 3.41 -6.70
CA GLY A 58 16.82 3.04 -5.54
C GLY A 58 18.14 2.35 -5.92
N VAL A 59 18.21 1.64 -7.06
CA VAL A 59 19.44 1.01 -7.56
C VAL A 59 20.28 1.96 -8.44
N ALA A 60 19.64 2.88 -9.18
CA ALA A 60 20.33 3.72 -10.15
C ALA A 60 21.08 4.92 -9.57
N GLN A 61 20.72 5.41 -8.38
CA GLN A 61 21.34 6.59 -7.76
C GLN A 61 21.45 6.40 -6.22
N PRO A 62 22.66 6.26 -5.65
CA PRO A 62 22.83 6.31 -4.20
C PRO A 62 22.35 7.67 -3.66
N PRO A 63 21.72 7.71 -2.47
CA PRO A 63 20.96 8.84 -1.95
C PRO A 63 21.77 10.10 -1.57
N ASP A 64 23.08 10.14 -1.82
CA ASP A 64 23.94 11.25 -1.38
C ASP A 64 23.98 12.44 -2.34
N ASN A 65 23.54 12.31 -3.60
CA ASN A 65 23.93 13.28 -4.63
C ASN A 65 22.79 14.14 -5.24
N ASN A 66 21.51 13.90 -4.92
CA ASN A 66 20.38 14.68 -5.48
C ASN A 66 19.10 14.62 -4.63
N SER A 67 18.65 15.78 -4.12
CA SER A 67 17.40 15.94 -3.36
C SER A 67 16.15 15.52 -4.15
N THR A 68 16.20 15.62 -5.49
CA THR A 68 15.11 15.21 -6.39
C THR A 68 14.83 13.70 -6.33
N THR A 69 15.85 12.86 -6.15
CA THR A 69 15.70 11.40 -6.09
C THR A 69 14.91 10.98 -4.85
N GLY A 70 15.19 11.61 -3.70
CA GLY A 70 14.46 11.37 -2.46
C GLY A 70 12.98 11.74 -2.56
N ILE A 71 12.66 12.85 -3.22
CA ILE A 71 11.27 13.28 -3.44
C ILE A 71 10.52 12.27 -4.32
N VAL A 72 11.13 11.79 -5.40
CA VAL A 72 10.50 10.80 -6.30
C VAL A 72 10.29 9.46 -5.59
N MET A 73 11.23 9.03 -4.73
CA MET A 73 11.05 7.84 -3.89
C MET A 73 9.90 7.99 -2.89
N ILE A 74 9.72 9.17 -2.29
CA ILE A 74 8.60 9.45 -1.40
C ILE A 74 7.28 9.42 -2.19
N VAL A 75 7.20 10.12 -3.33
CA VAL A 75 5.98 10.17 -4.15
C VAL A 75 5.58 8.76 -4.64
N SER A 76 6.54 7.95 -5.08
CA SER A 76 6.27 6.57 -5.50
C SER A 76 5.77 5.70 -4.34
N ALA A 77 6.34 5.83 -3.14
CA ALA A 77 5.83 5.17 -1.95
C ALA A 77 4.41 5.63 -1.58
N CYS A 78 4.10 6.91 -1.73
CA CYS A 78 2.77 7.46 -1.45
C CYS A 78 1.72 6.94 -2.43
N MET A 79 2.05 6.86 -3.71
CA MET A 79 1.17 6.32 -4.75
C MET A 79 0.95 4.81 -4.59
N PHE A 80 1.97 4.09 -4.09
CA PHE A 80 1.83 2.70 -3.70
C PHE A 80 0.84 2.54 -2.54
N ILE A 81 1.03 3.32 -1.45
CA ILE A 81 0.16 3.28 -0.27
C ILE A 81 -1.28 3.69 -0.62
N ALA A 82 -1.47 4.71 -1.47
CA ALA A 82 -2.79 5.17 -1.88
C ALA A 82 -3.59 4.07 -2.62
N SER A 83 -2.92 3.35 -3.53
CA SER A 83 -3.52 2.19 -4.20
C SER A 83 -3.78 1.03 -3.23
N PHE A 84 -2.85 0.76 -2.31
CA PHE A 84 -3.02 -0.25 -1.28
C PHE A 84 -4.23 0.04 -0.38
N ALA A 85 -4.36 1.28 0.12
CA ALA A 85 -5.46 1.69 0.97
C ALA A 85 -6.83 1.61 0.26
N GLY A 86 -6.90 2.01 -1.02
CA GLY A 86 -8.14 1.97 -1.79
C GLY A 86 -8.56 0.58 -2.28
N THR A 87 -7.63 -0.36 -2.43
CA THR A 87 -7.90 -1.69 -2.99
C THR A 87 -7.61 -2.82 -2.02
N TRP A 88 -6.33 -3.12 -1.79
CA TRP A 88 -5.90 -4.27 -1.01
C TRP A 88 -6.22 -4.16 0.49
N GLY A 89 -6.37 -2.95 1.04
CA GLY A 89 -6.72 -2.73 2.44
C GLY A 89 -8.09 -3.31 2.81
N PRO A 90 -9.21 -2.75 2.33
CA PRO A 90 -10.55 -3.21 2.69
C PRO A 90 -10.96 -4.49 1.94
N ILE A 91 -10.57 -4.64 0.66
CA ILE A 91 -11.09 -5.72 -0.19
C ILE A 91 -10.57 -7.09 0.24
N CYS A 92 -9.32 -7.21 0.71
CA CYS A 92 -8.77 -8.50 1.13
C CYS A 92 -9.60 -9.12 2.26
N TRP A 93 -9.99 -8.33 3.26
CA TRP A 93 -10.84 -8.79 4.37
C TRP A 93 -12.26 -9.11 3.92
N VAL A 94 -12.78 -8.33 2.98
CA VAL A 94 -14.08 -8.57 2.37
C VAL A 94 -14.09 -9.89 1.59
N VAL A 95 -13.07 -10.19 0.80
CA VAL A 95 -12.95 -11.45 0.06
C VAL A 95 -12.83 -12.67 0.99
N ILE A 96 -12.09 -12.55 2.09
CA ILE A 96 -12.04 -13.57 3.15
C ILE A 96 -13.44 -13.81 3.72
N GLY A 97 -14.20 -12.74 3.99
CA GLY A 97 -15.60 -12.85 4.44
C GLY A 97 -16.54 -13.49 3.42
N GLU A 98 -16.27 -13.22 2.13
CA GLU A 98 -16.91 -13.70 0.91
C GLU A 98 -16.84 -15.20 0.64
N THR A 99 -15.61 -15.69 0.70
CA THR A 99 -15.20 -16.92 0.04
C THR A 99 -15.39 -18.15 0.93
N PHE A 100 -15.40 -17.94 2.25
CA PHE A 100 -15.38 -19.05 3.21
C PHE A 100 -16.78 -19.49 3.64
N PRO A 101 -17.11 -20.80 3.52
CA PRO A 101 -18.40 -21.31 3.97
C PRO A 101 -18.54 -21.14 5.49
N VAL A 102 -19.76 -20.79 5.93
CA VAL A 102 -20.09 -20.34 7.29
C VAL A 102 -19.58 -21.29 8.39
N ARG A 103 -19.48 -22.58 8.10
CA ARG A 103 -19.05 -23.64 9.02
C ARG A 103 -17.54 -23.63 9.32
N THR A 104 -16.69 -23.19 8.37
CA THR A 104 -15.22 -23.17 8.51
C THR A 104 -14.63 -21.77 8.50
N ARG A 105 -15.48 -20.74 8.33
CA ARG A 105 -15.08 -19.33 8.25
C ARG A 105 -14.14 -18.89 9.36
N ALA A 106 -14.39 -19.28 10.61
CA ALA A 106 -13.53 -18.90 11.73
C ALA A 106 -12.09 -19.45 11.59
N LYS A 107 -11.94 -20.73 11.18
CA LYS A 107 -10.62 -21.38 11.01
C LYS A 107 -9.85 -20.80 9.82
N GLN A 108 -10.55 -20.53 8.72
CA GLN A 108 -9.94 -19.98 7.52
C GLN A 108 -9.58 -18.49 7.70
N ALA A 109 -10.43 -17.72 8.39
CA ALA A 109 -10.12 -16.35 8.77
C ALA A 109 -8.91 -16.28 9.72
N SER A 110 -8.82 -17.18 10.72
CA SER A 110 -7.65 -17.21 11.61
C SER A 110 -6.34 -17.51 10.87
N LEU A 111 -6.38 -18.38 9.84
CA LEU A 111 -5.20 -18.66 9.02
C LEU A 111 -4.79 -17.46 8.16
N ALA A 112 -5.77 -16.77 7.57
CA ALA A 112 -5.53 -15.55 6.80
C ALA A 112 -4.94 -14.43 7.68
N THR A 113 -5.48 -14.23 8.88
CA THR A 113 -4.95 -13.28 9.86
C THR A 113 -3.55 -13.67 10.31
N ALA A 114 -3.29 -14.95 10.60
CA ALA A 114 -1.95 -15.43 10.94
C ALA A 114 -0.94 -15.17 9.80
N GLY A 115 -1.32 -15.40 8.55
CA GLY A 115 -0.49 -15.06 7.39
C GLY A 115 -0.18 -13.56 7.27
N ASN A 116 -1.16 -12.70 7.54
CA ASN A 116 -0.95 -11.25 7.57
C ASN A 116 0.05 -10.82 8.66
N TRP A 117 -0.11 -11.35 9.87
CA TRP A 117 0.79 -11.05 10.99
C TRP A 117 2.20 -11.61 10.76
N LEU A 118 2.33 -12.79 10.16
CA LEU A 118 3.62 -13.34 9.76
C LEU A 118 4.33 -12.45 8.73
N GLY A 119 3.59 -11.93 7.74
CA GLY A 119 4.14 -10.97 6.78
C GLY A 119 4.64 -9.69 7.46
N ASN A 120 3.85 -9.12 8.37
CA ASN A 120 4.28 -7.96 9.16
C ASN A 120 5.51 -8.27 10.01
N PHE A 121 5.58 -9.45 10.64
CA PHE A 121 6.74 -9.89 11.40
C PHE A 121 7.98 -10.00 10.51
N MET A 122 7.86 -10.60 9.32
CA MET A 122 8.96 -10.71 8.38
C MET A 122 9.47 -9.34 7.92
N ILE A 123 8.57 -8.39 7.62
CA ILE A 123 8.97 -7.03 7.26
C ILE A 123 9.70 -6.37 8.42
N ALA A 124 9.17 -6.47 9.65
CA ALA A 124 9.82 -5.90 10.83
C ALA A 124 11.18 -6.55 11.14
N PHE A 125 11.37 -7.83 10.83
CA PHE A 125 12.61 -8.55 11.07
C PHE A 125 13.66 -8.35 9.97
N LEU A 126 13.24 -8.21 8.71
CA LEU A 126 14.11 -8.04 7.55
C LEU A 126 14.44 -6.57 7.24
N SER A 127 13.63 -5.62 7.73
CA SER A 127 13.93 -4.20 7.59
C SER A 127 15.01 -3.82 8.61
N PRO A 128 16.18 -3.33 8.17
CA PRO A 128 17.25 -2.89 9.06
C PRO A 128 16.91 -1.59 9.80
#